data_AF-A0A3D9V650-F1
#
_entry.id   AF-A0A3D9V650-F1
#
_cell.length_a   1.000
_cell.length_b   1.000
_cell.length_c   1.000
_cell.angle_alpha   90.00
_cell.angle_beta   90.00
_cell.angle_gamma   90.00
#
_symmetry.space_group_name_H-M   'P 1'
#
loop_
_entity.id
_entity.type
_entity.pdbx_description
1 polymer ?
#
loop_
_entity_poly.entity_id
_entity_poly.type
_entity_poly.pdbx_seq_one_letter_code
_entity_poly.pdbx_strand_id
1 'polypeptide(L)' 'MLMKKLHEMGVKSDHLYIAGIASIGLSFLSWLVSTRCEKAGLDRADRWGIFVGEWAPTFIALGNGLRTYEEEK' A
#
# COMPACT_ATOMS: atom_id res chain seq x y z
N MET A 1 18.53 5.93 -10.16
CA MET A 1 17.82 5.73 -11.44
C MET A 1 16.32 5.48 -11.25
N LEU A 2 15.90 4.61 -10.31
CA LEU A 2 14.48 4.34 -10.03
C LEU A 2 13.69 5.58 -9.54
N MET A 3 14.17 6.25 -8.48
CA MET A 3 13.47 7.42 -7.91
C MET A 3 13.34 8.58 -8.89
N LYS A 4 14.41 8.85 -9.66
CA LYS A 4 14.40 9.81 -10.77
C LYS A 4 13.31 9.49 -11.80
N LYS A 5 13.18 8.21 -12.20
CA LYS A 5 12.14 7.78 -13.15
C LYS A 5 10.74 7.92 -12.59
N LEU A 6 10.52 7.52 -11.34
CA LEU A 6 9.24 7.71 -10.63
C LEU A 6 8.84 9.19 -10.59
N HIS A 7 9.78 10.06 -10.23
CA HIS A 7 9.55 11.49 -10.17
C HIS A 7 9.32 12.12 -11.56
N GLU A 8 10.06 11.69 -12.59
CA GLU A 8 9.85 12.11 -13.99
C GLU A 8 8.46 11.69 -14.52
N MET A 9 7.91 10.58 -14.02
CA MET A 9 6.54 10.13 -14.31
C MET A 9 5.47 10.90 -13.51
N GLY A 10 5.86 11.87 -12.68
CA GLY A 10 4.96 12.67 -11.86
C GLY A 10 4.52 12.01 -10.56
N VAL A 11 5.11 10.86 -10.19
CA VAL A 11 4.87 10.25 -8.87
C VAL A 11 5.64 11.06 -7.83
N LYS A 12 4.95 11.43 -6.74
CA LYS A 12 5.53 12.11 -5.58
C LYS A 12 5.53 11.20 -4.37
N SER A 13 6.37 11.51 -3.39
CA SER A 13 6.43 10.80 -2.11
C SER A 13 5.05 10.66 -1.45
N ASP A 14 4.23 11.72 -1.48
CA ASP A 14 2.85 11.71 -0.96
C ASP A 14 1.94 10.66 -1.61
N HIS A 15 2.02 10.43 -2.92
CA HIS A 15 1.21 9.41 -3.59
C HIS A 15 1.54 8.00 -3.06
N LEU A 16 2.81 7.75 -2.77
CA LEU A 16 3.28 6.48 -2.23
C LEU A 16 2.84 6.32 -0.77
N TYR A 17 2.87 7.38 0.03
CA TYR A 17 2.33 7.33 1.40
C TYR A 17 0.81 7.09 1.41
N ILE A 18 0.05 7.75 0.53
CA ILE A 18 -1.39 7.52 0.37
C ILE A 18 -1.64 6.08 -0.07
N ALA A 19 -0.88 5.55 -1.03
CA ALA A 19 -1.00 4.15 -1.45
C ALA A 19 -0.72 3.17 -0.30
N GLY A 20 0.29 3.44 0.52
CA GLY A 20 0.60 2.63 1.70
C GLY A 20 -0.53 2.61 2.73
N ILE A 21 -1.11 3.78 3.05
CA ILE A 21 -2.25 3.88 3.96
C ILE A 21 -3.50 3.22 3.36
N ALA A 22 -3.74 3.42 2.05
CA ALA A 22 -4.85 2.81 1.34
C ALA A 22 -4.75 1.27 1.37
N SER A 23 -3.56 0.70 1.21
CA SER A 23 -3.33 -0.74 1.37
C SER A 23 -3.72 -1.25 2.75
N ILE A 24 -3.32 -0.55 3.83
CA ILE A 24 -3.71 -0.90 5.20
C ILE A 24 -5.24 -0.85 5.36
N GLY A 25 -5.86 0.23 4.87
CA GLY A 25 -7.31 0.41 4.94
C GLY A 25 -8.07 -0.68 4.17
N LEU A 26 -7.61 -1.03 2.97
CA LEU A 26 -8.21 -2.09 2.16
C LEU A 26 -8.08 -3.47 2.81
N SER A 27 -6.95 -3.77 3.44
CA SER A 27 -6.79 -5.01 4.23
C SER A 27 -7.78 -5.07 5.38
N PHE A 28 -7.93 -3.97 6.12
CA PHE A 28 -8.87 -3.89 7.24
C PHE A 28 -10.33 -3.99 6.78
N LEU A 29 -10.69 -3.31 5.68
CA LEU A 29 -12.01 -3.40 5.08
C LEU A 29 -12.31 -4.81 4.56
N SER A 30 -11.34 -5.46 3.92
CA SER A 30 -11.46 -6.86 3.46
C SER A 30 -11.76 -7.80 4.63
N TRP A 31 -11.02 -7.66 5.74
CA TRP A 31 -11.27 -8.41 6.96
C TRP A 31 -12.64 -8.10 7.58
N LEU A 32 -13.04 -6.83 7.64
CA LEU A 32 -14.31 -6.41 8.22
C LEU A 32 -15.51 -6.92 7.41
N VAL A 33 -15.40 -6.90 6.07
CA VAL A 33 -16.39 -7.45 5.15
C VAL A 33 -16.46 -8.97 5.27
N SER A 34 -15.30 -9.66 5.31
CA SER A 34 -15.21 -11.10 5.56
C SER A 34 -15.94 -11.50 6.84
N THR A 35 -15.63 -10.81 7.95
CA THR A 35 -16.18 -11.09 9.28
C THR A 35 -17.70 -10.87 9.36
N ARG A 36 -18.27 -9.95 8.55
CA ARG A 36 -19.71 -9.65 8.57
C ARG A 36 -20.54 -10.39 7.53
N CYS A 37 -19.98 -10.71 6.37
CA CYS A 37 -20.74 -11.27 5.24
C CYS A 37 -20.54 -12.77 5.03
N GLU A 38 -19.45 -13.38 5.48
CA GLU A 38 -19.18 -14.80 5.20
C GLU A 38 -19.52 -15.70 6.40
N LYS A 39 -20.40 -16.69 6.17
CA LYS A 39 -20.63 -17.80 7.10
C LYS A 39 -19.31 -18.55 7.28
N ALA A 40 -18.94 -18.84 8.53
CA ALA A 40 -17.73 -19.53 8.96
C ALA A 40 -17.29 -20.63 7.97
N GLY A 41 -16.15 -20.43 7.30
CA GLY A 41 -15.51 -21.49 6.49
C GLY A 41 -14.81 -21.09 5.18
N LEU A 42 -14.81 -19.82 4.77
CA LEU A 42 -14.09 -19.38 3.57
C LEU A 42 -12.81 -18.60 3.93
N ASP A 43 -11.69 -19.32 4.07
CA ASP A 43 -10.31 -18.82 4.24
C ASP A 43 -9.82 -17.85 3.13
N ARG A 44 -10.68 -17.45 2.19
CA ARG A 44 -10.30 -16.80 0.93
C ARG A 44 -10.13 -15.29 1.10
N ALA A 45 -10.99 -14.65 1.87
CA ALA A 45 -10.92 -13.20 2.11
C ALA A 45 -9.73 -12.79 3.00
N ASP A 46 -9.32 -13.66 3.94
CA ASP A 46 -8.13 -13.44 4.78
C ASP A 46 -6.83 -13.44 3.96
N ARG A 47 -6.73 -14.31 2.94
CA ARG A 47 -5.54 -14.38 2.07
C ARG A 47 -5.37 -13.14 1.20
N TRP A 48 -6.46 -12.57 0.71
CA TRP A 48 -6.42 -11.33 -0.07
C TRP A 48 -6.12 -10.10 0.79
N GLY A 49 -6.72 -10.02 1.99
CA GLY A 49 -6.45 -8.94 2.93
C GLY A 49 -4.98 -8.89 3.37
N ILE A 50 -4.38 -10.04 3.68
CA ILE A 50 -2.94 -10.14 4.01
C ILE A 50 -2.07 -9.70 2.83
N PHE A 51 -2.37 -10.19 1.62
CA PHE A 51 -1.61 -9.86 0.42
C PHE A 51 -1.63 -8.36 0.10
N VAL A 52 -2.79 -7.70 0.24
CA VAL A 52 -2.91 -6.24 0.02
C VAL A 52 -2.14 -5.45 1.09
N GLY A 53 -2.10 -5.95 2.32
CA GLY A 53 -1.47 -5.27 3.44
C GLY A 53 0.06 -5.25 3.34
N GLU A 54 0.65 -6.28 2.73
CA GLU A 54 2.09 -6.39 2.50
C GLU A 54 2.63 -5.29 1.57
N TRP A 55 1.79 -4.68 0.72
CA TRP A 55 2.21 -3.57 -0.13
C TRP A 55 2.45 -2.26 0.65
N ALA A 56 1.89 -2.15 1.86
CA ALA A 56 2.07 -0.96 2.69
C ALA A 56 3.55 -0.65 3.01
N PRO A 57 4.35 -1.59 3.56
CA PRO A 57 5.78 -1.34 3.78
C PRO A 57 6.54 -1.04 2.49
N THR A 58 6.17 -1.66 1.36
CA THR A 58 6.80 -1.37 0.05
C THR A 58 6.56 0.07 -0.37
N PHE A 59 5.30 0.53 -0.34
CA PHE A 59 4.96 1.90 -0.73
C PHE A 59 5.57 2.92 0.22
N ILE A 60 5.59 2.65 1.52
CA ILE A 60 6.22 3.55 2.52
C ILE A 60 7.74 3.63 2.29
N ALA A 61 8.42 2.51 2.03
CA ALA A 61 9.85 2.49 1.74
C ALA A 61 10.19 3.25 0.45
N LEU A 62 9.39 3.05 -0.61
CA LEU A 62 9.53 3.82 -1.86
C LEU A 62 9.26 5.30 -1.64
N GLY A 63 8.24 5.64 -0.84
CA GLY A 63 7.92 7.02 -0.47
C GLY A 63 9.07 7.72 0.24
N ASN A 64 9.71 7.04 1.20
CA ASN A 64 10.90 7.55 1.88
C ASN A 64 12.06 7.77 0.92
N GLY A 65 12.36 6.80 0.05
CA GLY A 65 13.43 6.95 -0.94
C GLY A 65 13.17 8.05 -1.96
N LEU A 66 11.90 8.25 -2.35
CA LEU A 66 11.50 9.32 -3.25
C LEU A 66 11.55 10.68 -2.56
N ARG A 67 11.18 10.76 -1.27
CA ARG A 67 11.29 11.98 -0.47
C ARG A 67 12.74 12.42 -0.31
N THR A 68 13.65 11.51 0.02
CA THR A 68 15.09 11.81 0.07
C THR A 68 15.60 12.30 -1.29
N TYR A 69 15.16 11.68 -2.39
CA TYR A 69 15.50 12.15 -3.74
C TYR A 69 14.93 13.54 -4.05
N GLU A 70 13.75 13.88 -3.53
CA GLU A 70 13.13 15.21 -3.67
C GLU A 70 13.85 16.27 -2.80
N GLU A 71 14.38 15.89 -1.63
CA GLU A 71 15.12 16.79 -0.71
C GLU A 71 16.56 17.05 -1.15
N GLU A 72 17.23 16.07 -1.78
CA GLU A 72 18.62 16.19 -2.27
C GLU A 72 18.76 16.95 -3.60
N LYS A 73 17.63 17.26 -4.26
CA LYS A 73 17.58 17.90 -5.58
C LYS A 73 17.22 19.38 -5.49
#